data_AF-A0A976KZ58-F1
#
_entry.id   AF-A0A976KZ58-F1
#
_cell.length_a   1.000
_cell.length_b   1.000
_cell.length_c   1.000
_cell.angle_alpha   90.00
_cell.angle_beta   90.00
_cell.angle_gamma   90.00
#
_symmetry.space_group_name_H-M   'P 1'
#
loop_
_entity.id
_entity.type
_entity.pdbx_description
1 polymer ?
#
loop_
_entity_poly.entity_id
_entity_poly.type
_entity_poly.pdbx_seq_one_letter_code
_entity_poly.pdbx_strand_id
1 'polypeptide(L)'
;MVTNPDLEKLKLDKNYKLAYQVFHDILSSRCPGQSLLDRLYGTEKAVIIRRNIKEYLENNSDNKRILRPHNTVAPGEIAGARLEIEKNKSYQEIHSSILSNKYPDKKYLREFYGTYAEEVLKIIYLYVQLNLKRKCELNAAAHLSRVGAVVYKLKLNDKDSFRYSTIAVMHDSIEDLLTLTTASDGKGLDYFKYQNFVDKFIPAELQIPVKILTNHYNLFFKYINQKLENEDKALNKKYLLKELESLNKQDIGELKVYTEKMYNLTSNCEIEENVADTVKWECYKNLYLDGIAEATKINDDYRIYEIKGIDLSDNAHGKGALSTEAKIRNINKNLMWGIKGYGMHSDWQPFNNHIEEIIEDSLLSAEQIIMSDLLQPYSPMDFMVSALLKIKKLESVFYI
;
A
#
# COMPACT_ATOMS: atom_id res chain seq x y z
N MET A 1 -6.83 -3.54 20.30
CA MET A 1 -7.76 -2.64 19.61
C MET A 1 -6.96 -1.73 18.72
N VAL A 2 -7.38 -1.54 17.48
CA VAL A 2 -6.73 -0.62 16.54
C VAL A 2 -6.83 0.81 17.06
N THR A 3 -5.72 1.54 17.02
CA THR A 3 -5.69 2.97 17.38
C THR A 3 -4.87 3.73 16.36
N ASN A 4 -5.29 4.93 15.99
CA ASN A 4 -4.53 5.83 15.15
C ASN A 4 -3.99 7.00 16.00
N PRO A 5 -2.69 7.06 16.32
CA PRO A 5 -2.13 8.08 17.22
C PRO A 5 -2.35 9.52 16.73
N ASP A 6 -2.33 9.75 15.41
CA ASP A 6 -2.57 11.07 14.84
C ASP A 6 -4.04 11.50 15.02
N LEU A 7 -4.99 10.56 14.90
CA LEU A 7 -6.38 10.82 15.21
C LEU A 7 -6.61 11.06 16.71
N GLU A 8 -5.97 10.28 17.58
CA GLU A 8 -6.01 10.51 19.03
C GLU A 8 -5.50 11.89 19.41
N LYS A 9 -4.46 12.39 18.72
CA LYS A 9 -3.98 13.76 18.90
C LYS A 9 -5.02 14.80 18.47
N LEU A 10 -5.74 14.57 17.36
CA LEU A 10 -6.82 15.47 16.92
C LEU A 10 -7.98 15.50 17.90
N LYS A 11 -8.27 14.40 18.60
CA LYS A 11 -9.33 14.33 19.64
C LYS A 11 -9.08 15.28 20.82
N LEU A 12 -7.85 15.75 21.01
CA LEU A 12 -7.50 16.74 22.03
C LEU A 12 -7.90 18.17 21.64
N ASP A 13 -8.22 18.43 20.37
CA ASP A 13 -8.69 19.75 19.94
C ASP A 13 -10.08 20.05 20.52
N LYS A 14 -10.24 21.24 21.10
CA LYS A 14 -11.50 21.69 21.72
C LYS A 14 -12.69 21.68 20.75
N ASN A 15 -12.42 21.81 19.45
CA ASN A 15 -13.42 21.84 18.38
C ASN A 15 -13.66 20.46 17.77
N TYR A 16 -12.93 19.41 18.18
CA TYR A 16 -13.03 18.06 17.60
C TYR A 16 -14.46 17.55 17.53
N LYS A 17 -15.23 17.66 18.63
CA LYS A 17 -16.63 17.19 18.67
C LYS A 17 -17.53 17.88 17.64
N LEU A 18 -17.30 19.18 17.40
CA LEU A 18 -18.08 19.95 16.42
C LEU A 18 -17.72 19.53 14.99
N ALA A 19 -16.41 19.44 14.70
CA ALA A 19 -15.91 18.98 13.41
C ALA A 19 -16.35 17.54 13.10
N TYR A 20 -16.35 16.66 14.11
CA TYR A 20 -16.78 15.27 13.98
C TYR A 20 -18.28 15.18 13.67
N GLN A 21 -19.10 16.03 14.30
CA GLN A 21 -20.52 16.11 13.98
C GLN A 21 -20.75 16.62 12.54
N VAL A 22 -20.00 17.63 12.10
CA VAL A 22 -20.02 18.12 10.70
C VAL A 22 -19.65 17.01 9.73
N PHE A 23 -18.56 16.30 10.00
CA PHE A 23 -18.10 15.18 9.20
C PHE A 23 -19.17 14.07 9.09
N HIS A 24 -19.74 13.66 10.23
CA HIS A 24 -20.76 12.62 10.27
C HIS A 24 -22.05 13.05 9.55
N ASP A 25 -22.48 14.31 9.68
CA ASP A 25 -23.62 14.83 8.93
C ASP A 25 -23.39 14.74 7.42
N ILE A 26 -22.22 15.17 6.94
CA ILE A 26 -21.85 15.08 5.51
C ILE A 26 -21.86 13.63 5.04
N LEU A 27 -21.24 12.72 5.80
CA LEU A 27 -21.24 11.29 5.48
C LEU A 27 -22.66 10.69 5.46
N SER A 28 -23.55 11.18 6.31
CA SER A 28 -24.96 10.75 6.35
C SER A 28 -25.82 11.42 5.28
N SER A 29 -25.23 12.07 4.27
CA SER A 29 -25.92 12.87 3.26
C SER A 29 -26.81 13.99 3.84
N ARG A 30 -26.44 14.54 5.00
CA ARG A 30 -27.15 15.65 5.66
C ARG A 30 -26.29 16.89 5.67
N CYS A 31 -26.88 18.03 5.31
CA CYS A 31 -26.19 19.31 5.42
C CYS A 31 -26.17 19.74 6.90
N PRO A 32 -24.98 20.03 7.49
CA PRO A 32 -24.87 20.48 8.87
C PRO A 32 -25.68 21.76 9.15
N GLY A 33 -26.19 21.87 10.38
CA GLY A 33 -26.92 23.06 10.82
C GLY A 33 -26.04 24.32 10.82
N GLN A 34 -26.64 25.49 10.55
CA GLN A 34 -25.92 26.76 10.53
C GLN A 34 -25.23 27.04 11.88
N SER A 35 -25.93 26.83 13.00
CA SER A 35 -25.38 27.06 14.35
C SER A 35 -24.17 26.19 14.69
N LEU A 36 -24.09 24.97 14.13
CA LEU A 36 -22.94 24.09 14.30
C LEU A 36 -21.71 24.66 13.56
N LEU A 37 -21.92 25.12 12.33
CA LEU A 37 -20.87 25.73 11.51
C LEU A 37 -20.44 27.11 12.05
N ASP A 38 -21.37 27.91 12.58
CA ASP A 38 -21.06 29.20 13.21
C ASP A 38 -20.11 29.02 14.40
N ARG A 39 -20.34 27.99 15.22
CA ARG A 39 -19.48 27.66 16.37
C ARG A 39 -18.10 27.17 15.95
N LEU A 40 -17.99 26.48 14.82
CA LEU A 40 -16.75 25.89 14.35
C LEU A 40 -15.89 26.89 13.56
N TYR A 41 -16.50 27.71 12.71
CA TYR A 41 -15.80 28.55 11.73
C TYR A 41 -16.08 30.06 11.87
N GLY A 42 -17.05 30.45 12.70
CA GLY A 42 -17.54 31.83 12.80
C GLY A 42 -18.67 32.14 11.80
N THR A 43 -19.57 33.03 12.20
CA THR A 43 -20.84 33.33 11.50
C THR A 43 -20.66 33.69 10.03
N GLU A 44 -19.71 34.57 9.71
CA GLU A 44 -19.50 35.04 8.33
C GLU A 44 -19.09 33.90 7.39
N LYS A 45 -18.17 33.04 7.84
CA LYS A 45 -17.62 31.93 7.02
C LYS A 45 -18.59 30.77 6.92
N ALA A 46 -19.35 30.52 7.99
CA ALA A 46 -20.26 29.39 8.10
C ALA A 46 -21.33 29.39 6.99
N VAL A 47 -21.86 30.56 6.60
CA VAL A 47 -22.86 30.65 5.51
C VAL A 47 -22.31 30.12 4.19
N ILE A 48 -21.08 30.52 3.83
CA ILE A 48 -20.43 30.11 2.57
C ILE A 48 -20.08 28.62 2.64
N ILE A 49 -19.47 28.17 3.74
CA ILE A 49 -19.14 26.76 3.97
C ILE A 49 -20.38 25.88 3.83
N ARG A 50 -21.50 26.30 4.44
CA ARG A 50 -22.76 25.58 4.37
C ARG A 50 -23.31 25.48 2.95
N ARG A 51 -23.13 26.51 2.12
CA ARG A 51 -23.50 26.49 0.69
C ARG A 51 -22.65 25.47 -0.07
N ASN A 52 -21.33 25.48 0.12
CA ASN A 52 -20.42 24.52 -0.54
C ASN A 52 -20.76 23.07 -0.16
N ILE A 53 -21.10 22.81 1.11
CA ILE A 53 -21.54 21.48 1.56
C ILE A 53 -22.86 21.08 0.87
N LYS A 54 -23.85 22.00 0.77
CA LYS A 54 -25.11 21.71 0.06
C LYS A 54 -24.87 21.31 -1.39
N GLU A 55 -24.10 22.12 -2.11
CA GLU A 55 -23.78 21.87 -3.52
C GLU A 55 -23.04 20.55 -3.71
N TYR A 56 -22.10 20.23 -2.82
CA TYR A 56 -21.45 18.92 -2.83
C TYR A 56 -22.46 17.78 -2.63
N LEU A 57 -23.34 17.89 -1.64
CA LEU A 57 -24.33 16.86 -1.35
C LEU A 57 -25.30 16.69 -2.52
N GLU A 58 -25.84 17.76 -3.10
CA GLU A 58 -26.73 17.71 -4.27
C GLU A 58 -26.11 16.95 -5.46
N ASN A 59 -24.79 17.05 -5.63
CA ASN A 59 -24.07 16.42 -6.74
C ASN A 59 -23.51 15.01 -6.42
N ASN A 60 -23.44 14.60 -5.16
CA ASN A 60 -22.73 13.37 -4.76
C ASN A 60 -23.50 12.51 -3.73
N SER A 61 -24.68 12.93 -3.26
CA SER A 61 -25.50 12.12 -2.35
C SER A 61 -26.23 11.03 -3.12
N ASP A 62 -25.96 9.78 -2.76
CA ASP A 62 -26.80 8.64 -3.12
C ASP A 62 -27.44 8.10 -1.84
N ASN A 63 -28.76 8.25 -1.74
CA ASN A 63 -29.55 7.84 -0.58
C ASN A 63 -29.55 6.32 -0.35
N LYS A 64 -28.95 5.53 -1.24
CA LYS A 64 -28.81 4.07 -1.10
C LYS A 64 -27.51 3.65 -0.43
N ARG A 65 -26.53 4.53 -0.27
CA ARG A 65 -25.24 4.19 0.33
C ARG A 65 -25.38 3.94 1.83
N ILE A 66 -24.85 2.82 2.31
CA ILE A 66 -24.82 2.47 3.72
C ILE A 66 -23.46 2.86 4.29
N LEU A 67 -23.45 3.65 5.37
CA LEU A 67 -22.20 3.97 6.05
C LEU A 67 -21.57 2.71 6.65
N ARG A 68 -20.28 2.54 6.38
CA ARG A 68 -19.47 1.48 6.98
C ARG A 68 -19.34 1.75 8.48
N PRO A 69 -19.81 0.85 9.36
CA PRO A 69 -19.66 1.02 10.79
C PRO A 69 -18.18 0.80 11.19
N HIS A 70 -17.71 1.55 12.18
CA HIS A 70 -16.44 1.26 12.84
C HIS A 70 -16.53 -0.07 13.60
N ASN A 71 -15.49 -0.89 13.49
CA ASN A 71 -15.31 -2.06 14.34
C ASN A 71 -14.47 -1.67 15.55
N THR A 72 -15.12 -1.12 16.57
CA THR A 72 -14.43 -0.64 17.79
C THR A 72 -13.72 -1.73 18.60
N VAL A 73 -13.97 -3.01 18.29
CA VAL A 73 -13.32 -4.16 18.92
C VAL A 73 -12.31 -4.85 18.01
N ALA A 74 -12.01 -4.28 16.82
CA ALA A 74 -11.04 -4.82 15.88
C ALA A 74 -9.68 -5.11 16.57
N PRO A 75 -9.09 -6.30 16.38
CA PRO A 75 -7.77 -6.64 16.91
C PRO A 75 -6.70 -5.65 16.42
N GLY A 76 -5.65 -5.48 17.21
CA GLY A 76 -4.51 -4.60 16.87
C GLY A 76 -3.20 -5.38 16.90
N GLU A 77 -3.20 -6.56 16.29
CA GLU A 77 -2.11 -7.55 16.37
C GLU A 77 -0.91 -7.12 15.54
N ILE A 78 -1.12 -6.61 14.31
CA ILE A 78 -0.05 -6.06 13.46
C ILE A 78 0.57 -4.83 14.13
N ALA A 79 -0.28 -3.91 14.60
CA ALA A 79 0.15 -2.71 15.33
C ALA A 79 0.92 -3.08 16.62
N GLY A 80 0.43 -4.06 17.37
CA GLY A 80 1.11 -4.59 18.56
C GLY A 80 2.48 -5.20 18.23
N ALA A 81 2.54 -6.03 17.20
CA ALA A 81 3.78 -6.64 16.74
C ALA A 81 4.83 -5.58 16.36
N ARG A 82 4.43 -4.49 15.68
CA ARG A 82 5.30 -3.34 15.38
C ARG A 82 5.89 -2.70 16.63
N LEU A 83 5.04 -2.37 17.59
CA LEU A 83 5.48 -1.74 18.84
C LEU A 83 6.43 -2.64 19.64
N GLU A 84 6.27 -3.96 19.53
CA GLU A 84 7.14 -4.91 20.20
C GLU A 84 8.49 -5.08 19.49
N ILE A 85 8.54 -5.13 18.15
CA ILE A 85 9.82 -5.21 17.42
C ILE A 85 10.65 -3.93 17.60
N GLU A 86 10.03 -2.75 17.73
CA GLU A 86 10.75 -1.50 17.95
C GLU A 86 11.51 -1.49 19.29
N LYS A 87 11.09 -2.31 20.26
CA LYS A 87 11.78 -2.50 21.55
C LYS A 87 12.90 -3.54 21.49
N ASN A 88 13.00 -4.30 20.39
CA ASN A 88 13.97 -5.36 20.22
C ASN A 88 15.35 -4.79 19.83
N LYS A 89 16.40 -5.17 20.58
CA LYS A 89 17.76 -4.68 20.35
C LYS A 89 18.33 -5.08 18.98
N SER A 90 18.18 -6.33 18.56
CA SER A 90 18.67 -6.79 17.27
C SER A 90 17.99 -6.05 16.11
N TYR A 91 16.68 -5.80 16.22
CA TYR A 91 15.96 -4.98 15.26
C TYR A 91 16.51 -3.56 15.19
N GLN A 92 16.72 -2.90 16.34
CA GLN A 92 17.29 -1.55 16.40
C GLN A 92 18.68 -1.47 15.75
N GLU A 93 19.54 -2.47 15.99
CA GLU A 93 20.88 -2.56 15.39
C GLU A 93 20.83 -2.72 13.87
N ILE A 94 19.93 -3.58 13.37
CA ILE A 94 19.68 -3.74 11.93
C ILE A 94 19.20 -2.41 11.33
N HIS A 95 18.17 -1.83 11.93
CA HIS A 95 17.51 -0.63 11.40
C HIS A 95 18.45 0.59 11.42
N SER A 96 19.20 0.78 12.51
CA SER A 96 20.20 1.85 12.63
C SER A 96 21.30 1.71 11.58
N SER A 97 21.74 0.48 11.30
CA SER A 97 22.73 0.22 10.26
C SER A 97 22.19 0.64 8.88
N ILE A 98 21.01 0.15 8.51
CA ILE A 98 20.38 0.42 7.21
C ILE A 98 20.11 1.92 7.03
N LEU A 99 19.55 2.59 8.04
CA LEU A 99 19.28 4.03 7.99
C LEU A 99 20.55 4.87 7.86
N SER A 100 21.67 4.37 8.37
CA SER A 100 22.99 4.98 8.21
C SER A 100 23.72 4.54 6.93
N ASN A 101 23.02 3.88 5.99
CA ASN A 101 23.58 3.28 4.78
C ASN A 101 24.76 2.32 5.05
N LYS A 102 24.69 1.57 6.14
CA LYS A 102 25.63 0.51 6.52
C LYS A 102 24.96 -0.86 6.42
N TYR A 103 25.78 -1.89 6.25
CA TYR A 103 25.29 -3.27 6.26
C TYR A 103 25.07 -3.75 7.70
N PRO A 104 23.91 -4.37 7.99
CA PRO A 104 23.66 -4.94 9.31
C PRO A 104 24.55 -6.17 9.55
N ASP A 105 24.92 -6.40 10.81
CA ASP A 105 25.65 -7.61 11.22
C ASP A 105 24.72 -8.84 11.09
N LYS A 106 25.22 -9.89 10.42
CA LYS A 106 24.52 -11.17 10.21
C LYS A 106 24.00 -11.77 11.52
N LYS A 107 24.68 -11.54 12.66
CA LYS A 107 24.22 -12.08 13.95
C LYS A 107 22.85 -11.55 14.37
N TYR A 108 22.54 -10.29 14.08
CA TYR A 108 21.25 -9.69 14.41
C TYR A 108 20.16 -10.16 13.44
N LEU A 109 20.52 -10.35 12.16
CA LEU A 109 19.62 -10.91 11.16
C LEU A 109 19.19 -12.35 11.49
N ARG A 110 20.08 -13.17 12.06
CA ARG A 110 19.76 -14.55 12.46
C ARG A 110 18.59 -14.65 13.45
N GLU A 111 18.35 -13.62 14.26
CA GLU A 111 17.23 -13.62 15.20
C GLU A 111 15.87 -13.61 14.48
N PHE A 112 15.77 -12.93 13.33
CA PHE A 112 14.52 -12.80 12.59
C PHE A 112 14.41 -13.77 11.42
N TYR A 113 15.54 -14.23 10.88
CA TYR A 113 15.56 -14.98 9.61
C TYR A 113 16.24 -16.37 9.73
N GLY A 114 16.80 -16.72 10.88
CA GLY A 114 17.38 -18.03 11.13
C GLY A 114 18.46 -18.41 10.11
N THR A 115 18.27 -19.55 9.45
CA THR A 115 19.18 -20.07 8.42
C THR A 115 19.26 -19.19 7.17
N TYR A 116 18.21 -18.40 6.89
CA TYR A 116 18.12 -17.51 5.72
C TYR A 116 18.81 -16.15 5.90
N ALA A 117 19.47 -15.92 7.04
CA ALA A 117 20.09 -14.63 7.35
C ALA A 117 21.15 -14.20 6.32
N GLU A 118 21.78 -15.16 5.63
CA GLU A 118 22.79 -14.85 4.62
C GLU A 118 22.17 -14.33 3.32
N GLU A 119 21.08 -14.94 2.87
CA GLU A 119 20.34 -14.54 1.69
C GLU A 119 19.64 -13.20 1.91
N VAL A 120 19.08 -13.00 3.10
CA VAL A 120 18.54 -11.69 3.51
C VAL A 120 19.62 -10.62 3.49
N LEU A 121 20.82 -10.91 4.00
CA LEU A 121 21.92 -9.94 3.96
C LEU A 121 22.31 -9.57 2.52
N LYS A 122 22.34 -10.54 1.59
CA LYS A 122 22.61 -10.28 0.17
C LYS A 122 21.58 -9.32 -0.44
N ILE A 123 20.29 -9.50 -0.15
CA ILE A 123 19.23 -8.60 -0.63
C ILE A 123 19.37 -7.20 -0.02
N ILE A 124 19.53 -7.10 1.31
CA ILE A 124 19.72 -5.79 1.98
C ILE A 124 20.94 -5.07 1.43
N TYR A 125 22.04 -5.80 1.19
CA TYR A 125 23.26 -5.26 0.59
C TYR A 125 22.99 -4.60 -0.76
N LEU A 126 22.23 -5.25 -1.66
CA LEU A 126 21.89 -4.68 -2.96
C LEU A 126 21.07 -3.39 -2.84
N TYR A 127 20.04 -3.38 -1.98
CA TYR A 127 19.23 -2.18 -1.75
C TYR A 127 20.04 -1.01 -1.18
N VAL A 128 20.95 -1.28 -0.23
CA VAL A 128 21.82 -0.26 0.38
C VAL A 128 22.86 0.22 -0.63
N GLN A 129 23.49 -0.66 -1.40
CA GLN A 129 24.49 -0.30 -2.42
C GLN A 129 23.87 0.58 -3.51
N LEU A 130 22.65 0.25 -3.96
CA LEU A 130 21.90 1.04 -4.93
C LEU A 130 21.25 2.30 -4.32
N ASN A 131 21.36 2.50 -3.01
CA ASN A 131 20.78 3.60 -2.25
C ASN A 131 19.28 3.80 -2.57
N LEU A 132 18.53 2.70 -2.69
CA LEU A 132 17.11 2.77 -3.06
C LEU A 132 16.29 3.47 -1.99
N LYS A 133 15.50 4.45 -2.40
CA LYS A 133 14.65 5.25 -1.52
C LYS A 133 13.18 4.99 -1.79
N ARG A 134 12.38 5.01 -0.72
CA ARG A 134 10.92 5.10 -0.79
C ARG A 134 10.52 6.55 -1.07
N LYS A 135 9.25 6.77 -1.41
CA LYS A 135 8.67 8.12 -1.59
C LYS A 135 8.76 9.03 -0.36
N CYS A 136 8.99 8.47 0.82
CA CYS A 136 9.22 9.19 2.05
C CYS A 136 10.73 9.41 2.34
N GLU A 137 11.60 9.23 1.34
CA GLU A 137 13.07 9.37 1.40
C GLU A 137 13.80 8.40 2.34
N LEU A 138 13.07 7.52 3.04
CA LEU A 138 13.66 6.43 3.81
C LEU A 138 14.26 5.37 2.89
N ASN A 139 15.33 4.72 3.36
CA ASN A 139 15.95 3.60 2.64
C ASN A 139 14.94 2.45 2.46
N ALA A 140 14.80 1.93 1.24
CA ALA A 140 13.85 0.87 0.93
C ALA A 140 14.20 -0.46 1.64
N ALA A 141 15.49 -0.74 1.91
CA ALA A 141 15.86 -1.89 2.75
C ALA A 141 15.29 -1.78 4.18
N ALA A 142 15.08 -0.55 4.68
CA ALA A 142 14.51 -0.35 6.00
C ALA A 142 13.07 -0.88 6.02
N HIS A 143 12.28 -0.57 4.98
CA HIS A 143 10.94 -1.12 4.79
C HIS A 143 10.93 -2.65 4.75
N LEU A 144 11.77 -3.27 3.91
CA LEU A 144 11.86 -4.74 3.84
C LEU A 144 12.15 -5.37 5.21
N SER A 145 13.10 -4.79 5.95
CA SER A 145 13.46 -5.26 7.28
C SER A 145 12.31 -5.10 8.30
N ARG A 146 11.47 -4.07 8.18
CA ARG A 146 10.30 -3.91 9.07
C ARG A 146 9.24 -4.96 8.77
N VAL A 147 8.87 -5.11 7.50
CA VAL A 147 7.86 -6.10 7.08
C VAL A 147 8.29 -7.50 7.52
N GLY A 148 9.55 -7.88 7.26
CA GLY A 148 10.12 -9.17 7.70
C GLY A 148 10.08 -9.38 9.22
N ALA A 149 10.51 -8.37 9.99
CA ALA A 149 10.51 -8.47 11.45
C ALA A 149 9.09 -8.53 12.04
N VAL A 150 8.12 -7.81 11.47
CA VAL A 150 6.70 -7.90 11.89
C VAL A 150 6.15 -9.30 11.61
N VAL A 151 6.41 -9.85 10.42
CA VAL A 151 5.97 -11.22 10.07
C VAL A 151 6.57 -12.26 11.03
N TYR A 152 7.86 -12.13 11.35
CA TYR A 152 8.50 -12.98 12.37
C TYR A 152 7.80 -12.85 13.73
N LYS A 153 7.49 -11.62 14.13
CA LYS A 153 6.88 -11.33 15.43
C LYS A 153 5.44 -11.80 15.57
N LEU A 154 4.67 -11.73 14.49
CA LEU A 154 3.33 -12.31 14.39
C LEU A 154 3.37 -13.84 14.37
N LYS A 155 4.57 -14.43 14.25
CA LYS A 155 4.82 -15.87 14.34
C LYS A 155 3.90 -16.63 13.41
N LEU A 156 3.85 -16.23 12.13
CA LEU A 156 3.03 -16.88 11.11
C LEU A 156 3.45 -18.37 11.02
N ASN A 157 2.78 -19.17 11.84
CA ASN A 157 3.01 -20.57 12.19
C ASN A 157 4.42 -20.94 12.68
N ASP A 158 4.90 -20.23 13.71
CA ASP A 158 6.03 -20.46 14.66
C ASP A 158 7.20 -21.39 14.25
N LYS A 159 6.97 -22.59 13.69
CA LYS A 159 7.99 -23.45 13.05
C LYS A 159 8.52 -22.89 11.72
N ASP A 160 7.66 -22.22 10.94
CA ASP A 160 8.02 -21.62 9.64
C ASP A 160 8.16 -20.09 9.70
N SER A 161 8.23 -19.52 10.90
CA SER A 161 8.34 -18.07 11.12
C SER A 161 9.54 -17.46 10.37
N PHE A 162 10.69 -18.14 10.38
CA PHE A 162 11.86 -17.74 9.59
C PHE A 162 11.58 -17.75 8.09
N ARG A 163 10.94 -18.79 7.56
CA ARG A 163 10.59 -18.91 6.14
C ARG A 163 9.71 -17.74 5.68
N TYR A 164 8.60 -17.49 6.38
CA TYR A 164 7.68 -16.40 5.99
C TYR A 164 8.27 -15.01 6.22
N SER A 165 9.06 -14.80 7.27
CA SER A 165 9.77 -13.54 7.47
C SER A 165 10.78 -13.26 6.35
N THR A 166 11.47 -14.29 5.84
CA THR A 166 12.37 -14.16 4.69
C THR A 166 11.61 -13.88 3.40
N ILE A 167 10.51 -14.58 3.13
CA ILE A 167 9.61 -14.28 2.00
C ILE A 167 9.18 -12.81 2.05
N ALA A 168 8.81 -12.33 3.23
CA ALA A 168 8.39 -10.96 3.47
C ALA A 168 9.51 -9.93 3.25
N VAL A 169 10.76 -10.23 3.60
CA VAL A 169 11.90 -9.36 3.24
C VAL A 169 12.13 -9.33 1.73
N MET A 170 11.88 -10.44 1.04
CA MET A 170 12.17 -10.59 -0.40
C MET A 170 11.01 -10.15 -1.31
N HIS A 171 9.85 -9.77 -0.78
CA HIS A 171 8.62 -9.60 -1.54
C HIS A 171 8.70 -8.62 -2.72
N ASP A 172 9.44 -7.51 -2.56
CA ASP A 172 9.64 -6.49 -3.61
C ASP A 172 10.95 -6.69 -4.41
N SER A 173 11.79 -7.67 -4.03
CA SER A 173 13.18 -7.78 -4.53
C SER A 173 13.27 -8.00 -6.04
N ILE A 174 12.39 -8.83 -6.62
CA ILE A 174 12.34 -9.06 -8.07
C ILE A 174 11.91 -7.76 -8.78
N GLU A 175 10.90 -7.07 -8.25
CA GLU A 175 10.36 -5.85 -8.87
C GLU A 175 11.34 -4.67 -8.85
N ASP A 176 12.09 -4.51 -7.77
CA ASP A 176 12.98 -3.36 -7.57
C ASP A 176 14.38 -3.58 -8.13
N LEU A 177 14.94 -4.77 -7.97
CA LEU A 177 16.36 -5.01 -8.28
C LEU A 177 16.58 -5.53 -9.70
N LEU A 178 15.61 -6.24 -10.28
CA LEU A 178 15.79 -6.83 -11.61
C LEU A 178 16.02 -5.77 -12.68
N THR A 179 15.25 -4.68 -12.70
CA THR A 179 15.43 -3.60 -13.67
C THR A 179 16.74 -2.84 -13.47
N LEU A 180 17.22 -2.72 -12.23
CA LEU A 180 18.42 -1.93 -11.92
C LEU A 180 19.72 -2.69 -12.16
N THR A 181 19.71 -4.00 -11.92
CA THR A 181 20.85 -4.88 -12.21
C THR A 181 21.00 -5.19 -13.70
N THR A 182 19.96 -4.92 -14.50
CA THR A 182 19.94 -5.17 -15.95
C THR A 182 20.07 -3.91 -16.79
N ALA A 183 19.80 -2.72 -16.24
CA ALA A 183 19.96 -1.45 -16.95
C ALA A 183 21.42 -1.15 -17.38
N SER A 184 22.42 -1.74 -16.71
CA SER A 184 23.84 -1.53 -17.03
C SER A 184 24.29 -2.15 -18.35
N ASP A 185 23.51 -3.03 -18.97
CA ASP A 185 23.90 -3.73 -20.21
C ASP A 185 23.12 -3.30 -21.46
N GLY A 186 22.12 -2.42 -21.32
CA GLY A 186 21.31 -1.89 -22.43
C GLY A 186 20.43 -2.91 -23.15
N LYS A 187 20.35 -4.18 -22.69
CA LYS A 187 19.68 -5.29 -23.40
C LYS A 187 18.27 -5.64 -22.89
N GLY A 188 17.70 -4.82 -22.01
CA GLY A 188 16.31 -4.94 -21.56
C GLY A 188 15.99 -6.15 -20.67
N LEU A 189 14.69 -6.35 -20.39
CA LEU A 189 14.14 -7.44 -19.60
C LEU A 189 14.04 -8.71 -20.47
N ASP A 190 14.88 -9.70 -20.19
CA ASP A 190 14.87 -11.03 -20.82
C ASP A 190 14.55 -12.08 -19.75
N TYR A 191 13.79 -13.13 -20.11
CA TYR A 191 13.45 -14.26 -19.23
C TYR A 191 14.68 -14.91 -18.61
N PHE A 192 15.78 -15.03 -19.35
CA PHE A 192 17.02 -15.57 -18.79
C PHE A 192 17.57 -14.70 -17.66
N LYS A 193 17.47 -13.37 -17.78
CA LYS A 193 17.90 -12.44 -16.72
C LYS A 193 16.99 -12.54 -15.49
N TYR A 194 15.68 -12.66 -15.71
CA TYR A 194 14.72 -12.89 -14.64
C TYR A 194 15.03 -14.19 -13.88
N GLN A 195 15.17 -15.31 -14.59
CA GLN A 195 15.42 -16.61 -13.98
C GLN A 195 16.79 -16.64 -13.29
N ASN A 196 17.84 -16.08 -13.91
CA ASN A 196 19.16 -15.96 -13.30
C ASN A 196 19.14 -15.11 -12.01
N PHE A 197 18.34 -14.04 -11.96
CA PHE A 197 18.19 -13.25 -10.75
C PHE A 197 17.53 -14.08 -9.65
N VAL A 198 16.40 -14.73 -9.98
CA VAL A 198 15.65 -15.57 -9.05
C VAL A 198 16.53 -16.69 -8.49
N ASP A 199 17.22 -17.44 -9.33
CA ASP A 199 18.08 -18.56 -8.91
C ASP A 199 19.30 -18.12 -8.10
N LYS A 200 19.82 -16.92 -8.37
CA LYS A 200 20.99 -16.40 -7.66
C LYS A 200 20.66 -15.84 -6.28
N PHE A 201 19.51 -15.19 -6.13
CA PHE A 201 19.22 -14.39 -4.94
C PHE A 201 18.09 -14.92 -4.06
N ILE A 202 17.23 -15.80 -4.58
CA ILE A 202 16.07 -16.33 -3.86
C ILE A 202 16.23 -17.85 -3.71
N PRO A 203 16.30 -18.39 -2.48
CA PRO A 203 16.32 -19.84 -2.25
C PRO A 203 15.18 -20.55 -2.97
N ALA A 204 15.46 -21.72 -3.54
CA ALA A 204 14.55 -22.47 -4.40
C ALA A 204 13.15 -22.66 -3.76
N GLU A 205 13.11 -23.00 -2.48
CA GLU A 205 11.88 -23.22 -1.71
C GLU A 205 11.08 -21.94 -1.43
N LEU A 206 11.66 -20.76 -1.62
CA LEU A 206 11.02 -19.45 -1.44
C LEU A 206 10.64 -18.79 -2.77
N GLN A 207 11.08 -19.33 -3.91
CA GLN A 207 10.87 -18.68 -5.21
C GLN A 207 9.39 -18.51 -5.54
N ILE A 208 8.57 -19.56 -5.42
CA ILE A 208 7.13 -19.51 -5.71
C ILE A 208 6.42 -18.43 -4.87
N PRO A 209 6.52 -18.42 -3.52
CA PRO A 209 5.82 -17.41 -2.73
C PRO A 209 6.33 -15.98 -2.98
N VAL A 210 7.63 -15.78 -3.22
CA VAL A 210 8.18 -14.46 -3.58
C VAL A 210 7.67 -14.01 -4.95
N LYS A 211 7.58 -14.92 -5.93
CA LYS A 211 6.99 -14.65 -7.24
C LYS A 211 5.51 -14.27 -7.13
N ILE A 212 4.73 -14.97 -6.31
CA ILE A 212 3.32 -14.63 -6.06
C ILE A 212 3.19 -13.20 -5.53
N LEU A 213 4.06 -12.82 -4.58
CA LEU A 213 4.05 -11.47 -3.99
C LEU A 213 4.61 -10.38 -4.93
N THR A 214 5.36 -10.74 -5.96
CA THR A 214 5.97 -9.78 -6.88
C THR A 214 4.89 -9.13 -7.76
N ASN A 215 4.89 -7.81 -7.87
CA ASN A 215 4.02 -7.11 -8.81
C ASN A 215 4.67 -7.04 -10.21
N HIS A 216 4.60 -8.15 -10.96
CA HIS A 216 5.17 -8.24 -12.32
C HIS A 216 4.63 -7.17 -13.27
N TYR A 217 3.41 -6.66 -13.04
CA TYR A 217 2.87 -5.57 -13.85
C TYR A 217 3.69 -4.28 -13.70
N ASN A 218 4.14 -3.94 -12.48
CA ASN A 218 4.99 -2.78 -12.29
C ASN A 218 6.41 -2.99 -12.86
N LEU A 219 6.89 -4.24 -12.87
CA LEU A 219 8.14 -4.62 -13.54
C LEU A 219 8.09 -4.30 -15.04
N PHE A 220 7.05 -4.73 -15.77
CA PHE A 220 6.90 -4.39 -17.19
C PHE A 220 6.73 -2.89 -17.40
N PHE A 221 6.00 -2.21 -16.52
CA PHE A 221 5.86 -0.76 -16.59
C PHE A 221 7.20 -0.03 -16.49
N LYS A 222 8.02 -0.37 -15.49
CA LYS A 222 9.36 0.22 -15.31
C LYS A 222 10.20 -0.01 -16.58
N TYR A 223 10.19 -1.24 -17.09
CA TYR A 223 10.92 -1.60 -18.31
C TYR A 223 10.46 -0.83 -19.56
N ILE A 224 9.16 -0.83 -19.85
CA ILE A 224 8.59 -0.15 -21.02
C ILE A 224 8.82 1.36 -20.92
N ASN A 225 8.62 1.95 -19.74
CA ASN A 225 8.85 3.39 -19.55
C ASN A 225 10.31 3.76 -19.83
N GLN A 226 11.26 3.02 -19.27
CA GLN A 226 12.69 3.25 -19.52
C GLN A 226 13.05 3.08 -21.00
N LYS A 227 12.50 2.07 -21.68
CA LYS A 227 12.71 1.89 -23.12
C LYS A 227 12.18 3.06 -23.93
N LEU A 228 10.97 3.53 -23.64
CA LEU A 228 10.37 4.67 -24.33
C LEU A 228 11.15 5.97 -24.07
N GLU A 229 11.63 6.19 -22.84
CA GLU A 229 12.51 7.32 -22.51
C GLU A 229 13.82 7.27 -23.32
N ASN A 230 14.45 6.10 -23.44
CA ASN A 230 15.65 5.92 -24.27
C ASN A 230 15.40 6.14 -25.77
N GLU A 231 14.15 5.99 -26.22
CA GLU A 231 13.71 6.22 -27.59
C GLU A 231 13.11 7.63 -27.80
N ASP A 232 13.18 8.51 -26.80
CA ASP A 232 12.59 9.86 -26.79
C ASP A 232 11.08 9.86 -27.11
N LYS A 233 10.35 8.89 -26.54
CA LYS A 233 8.91 8.72 -26.69
C LYS A 233 8.19 8.92 -25.36
N ALA A 234 7.12 9.71 -25.39
CA ALA A 234 6.24 9.86 -24.24
C ALA A 234 5.43 8.59 -23.97
N LEU A 235 5.29 8.18 -22.70
CA LEU A 235 4.42 7.08 -22.33
C LEU A 235 2.94 7.43 -22.57
N ASN A 236 2.33 6.75 -23.54
CA ASN A 236 0.89 6.83 -23.81
C ASN A 236 0.30 5.45 -24.10
N LYS A 237 -1.03 5.33 -24.13
CA LYS A 237 -1.75 4.05 -24.31
C LYS A 237 -1.29 3.32 -25.57
N LYS A 238 -1.13 4.03 -26.70
CA LYS A 238 -0.73 3.44 -27.99
C LYS A 238 0.67 2.81 -27.90
N TYR A 239 1.65 3.53 -27.36
CA TYR A 239 3.01 3.01 -27.23
C TYR A 239 3.11 1.89 -26.19
N LEU A 240 2.39 2.01 -25.07
CA LEU A 240 2.32 0.95 -24.07
C LEU A 240 1.78 -0.35 -24.68
N LEU A 241 0.67 -0.30 -25.42
CA LEU A 241 0.10 -1.48 -26.08
C LEU A 241 1.05 -2.08 -27.11
N LYS A 242 1.74 -1.25 -27.89
CA LYS A 242 2.74 -1.72 -28.87
C LYS A 242 3.89 -2.47 -28.19
N GLU A 243 4.42 -1.95 -27.09
CA GLU A 243 5.53 -2.59 -26.38
C GLU A 243 5.08 -3.87 -25.66
N LEU A 244 3.87 -3.90 -25.10
CA LEU A 244 3.27 -5.12 -24.55
C LEU A 244 3.06 -6.19 -25.63
N GLU A 245 2.60 -5.81 -26.83
CA GLU A 245 2.47 -6.72 -27.96
C GLU A 245 3.84 -7.27 -28.41
N SER A 246 4.86 -6.40 -28.43
CA SER A 246 6.24 -6.83 -28.73
C SER A 246 6.76 -7.83 -27.72
N LEU A 247 6.49 -7.63 -26.42
CA LEU A 247 6.85 -8.57 -25.36
C LEU A 247 6.10 -9.91 -25.50
N ASN A 248 4.80 -9.89 -25.83
CA ASN A 248 4.01 -11.12 -26.02
C ASN A 248 4.48 -12.00 -27.20
N LYS A 249 5.18 -11.40 -28.18
CA LYS A 249 5.80 -12.10 -29.31
C LYS A 249 7.17 -12.71 -28.97
N GLN A 250 7.78 -12.29 -27.86
CA GLN A 250 9.07 -12.81 -27.40
C GLN A 250 8.89 -14.08 -26.56
N ASP A 251 9.93 -14.88 -26.48
CA ASP A 251 9.99 -16.00 -25.54
C ASP A 251 10.43 -15.51 -24.16
N ILE A 252 9.46 -15.03 -23.39
CA ILE A 252 9.68 -14.53 -22.02
C ILE A 252 9.25 -15.52 -20.94
N GLY A 253 9.09 -16.81 -21.29
CA GLY A 253 8.75 -17.89 -20.37
C GLY A 253 7.51 -17.59 -19.51
N GLU A 254 7.63 -17.81 -18.19
CA GLU A 254 6.52 -17.64 -17.23
C GLU A 254 5.99 -16.19 -17.15
N LEU A 255 6.75 -15.20 -17.61
CA LEU A 255 6.34 -13.80 -17.58
C LEU A 255 5.23 -13.49 -18.60
N LYS A 256 5.06 -14.34 -19.61
CA LYS A 256 4.11 -14.13 -20.71
C LYS A 256 2.66 -13.98 -20.25
N VAL A 257 2.25 -14.75 -19.24
CA VAL A 257 0.88 -14.68 -18.71
C VAL A 257 0.56 -13.30 -18.13
N TYR A 258 1.55 -12.64 -17.55
CA TYR A 258 1.37 -11.32 -16.94
C TYR A 258 1.33 -10.21 -18.01
N THR A 259 2.16 -10.27 -19.05
CA THR A 259 2.08 -9.33 -20.18
C THR A 259 0.78 -9.47 -20.96
N GLU A 260 0.27 -10.70 -21.17
CA GLU A 260 -1.02 -10.93 -21.82
C GLU A 260 -2.17 -10.33 -21.00
N LYS A 261 -2.21 -10.59 -19.68
CA LYS A 261 -3.21 -10.00 -18.77
C LYS A 261 -3.15 -8.47 -18.78
N MET A 262 -1.95 -7.89 -18.75
CA MET A 262 -1.74 -6.44 -18.79
C MET A 262 -2.18 -5.82 -20.12
N TYR A 263 -1.87 -6.47 -21.24
CA TYR A 263 -2.30 -6.05 -22.58
C TYR A 263 -3.82 -6.01 -22.70
N ASN A 264 -4.48 -7.09 -22.26
CA ASN A 264 -5.93 -7.21 -22.31
C ASN A 264 -6.62 -6.14 -21.45
N LEU A 265 -6.16 -5.93 -20.21
CA LEU A 265 -6.68 -4.88 -19.34
C LEU A 265 -6.47 -3.49 -19.97
N THR A 266 -5.25 -3.18 -20.39
CA THR A 266 -4.90 -1.86 -20.94
C THR A 266 -5.70 -1.54 -22.20
N SER A 267 -5.93 -2.53 -23.06
CA SER A 267 -6.71 -2.37 -24.29
C SER A 267 -8.15 -1.92 -23.99
N ASN A 268 -8.75 -2.51 -22.96
CA ASN A 268 -10.15 -2.31 -22.60
C ASN A 268 -10.40 -1.12 -21.65
N CYS A 269 -9.37 -0.62 -20.97
CA CYS A 269 -9.52 0.57 -20.10
C CYS A 269 -9.65 1.85 -20.93
N GLU A 270 -10.64 2.68 -20.61
CA GLU A 270 -10.68 4.08 -21.05
C GLU A 270 -9.62 4.87 -20.29
N ILE A 271 -8.66 5.43 -21.02
CA ILE A 271 -7.50 6.13 -20.44
C ILE A 271 -7.34 7.45 -21.20
N GLU A 272 -7.84 8.52 -20.60
CA GLU A 272 -7.81 9.86 -21.19
C GLU A 272 -6.53 10.61 -20.79
N GLU A 273 -6.18 10.59 -19.49
CA GLU A 273 -5.02 11.29 -18.94
C GLU A 273 -4.23 10.42 -17.94
N ASN A 274 -2.95 10.77 -17.74
CA ASN A 274 -2.01 10.10 -16.83
C ASN A 274 -2.01 8.55 -16.98
N VAL A 275 -1.69 8.10 -18.19
CA VAL A 275 -1.64 6.66 -18.56
C VAL A 275 -0.87 5.83 -17.54
N ALA A 276 0.25 6.36 -17.05
CA ALA A 276 1.12 5.67 -16.11
C ALA A 276 0.41 5.33 -14.80
N ASP A 277 -0.22 6.31 -14.13
CA ASP A 277 -0.89 6.06 -12.86
C ASP A 277 -2.17 5.25 -13.04
N THR A 278 -2.96 5.54 -14.08
CA THR A 278 -4.24 4.88 -14.33
C THR A 278 -4.04 3.39 -14.56
N VAL A 279 -3.13 3.00 -15.46
CA VAL A 279 -2.93 1.57 -15.75
C VAL A 279 -2.22 0.84 -14.60
N LYS A 280 -1.28 1.49 -13.90
CA LYS A 280 -0.68 0.90 -12.69
C LYS A 280 -1.74 0.63 -11.62
N TRP A 281 -2.70 1.55 -11.46
CA TRP A 281 -3.80 1.39 -10.53
C TRP A 281 -4.74 0.25 -10.94
N GLU A 282 -5.17 0.20 -12.20
CA GLU A 282 -6.05 -0.85 -12.69
C GLU A 282 -5.39 -2.23 -12.66
N CYS A 283 -4.08 -2.34 -12.99
CA CYS A 283 -3.34 -3.59 -12.84
C CYS A 283 -3.26 -4.03 -11.38
N TYR A 284 -2.97 -3.08 -10.47
CA TYR A 284 -2.92 -3.39 -9.04
C TYR A 284 -4.26 -3.93 -8.54
N LYS A 285 -5.36 -3.28 -8.92
CA LYS A 285 -6.72 -3.60 -8.49
C LYS A 285 -7.25 -4.92 -9.04
N ASN A 286 -7.20 -5.08 -10.36
CA ASN A 286 -7.94 -6.12 -11.07
C ASN A 286 -7.08 -7.33 -11.46
N LEU A 287 -5.75 -7.22 -11.35
CA LEU A 287 -4.84 -8.30 -11.74
C LEU A 287 -3.95 -8.75 -10.59
N TYR A 288 -3.21 -7.85 -9.96
CA TYR A 288 -2.21 -8.21 -8.95
C TYR A 288 -2.84 -8.72 -7.66
N LEU A 289 -3.72 -7.94 -7.01
CA LEU A 289 -4.37 -8.40 -5.78
C LEU A 289 -5.25 -9.64 -6.00
N ASP A 290 -5.91 -9.74 -7.16
CA ASP A 290 -6.68 -10.92 -7.54
C ASP A 290 -5.79 -12.14 -7.79
N GLY A 291 -4.64 -11.96 -8.44
CA GLY A 291 -3.67 -13.03 -8.66
C GLY A 291 -3.09 -13.58 -7.36
N ILE A 292 -2.72 -12.71 -6.40
CA ILE A 292 -2.28 -13.18 -5.07
C ILE A 292 -3.42 -13.92 -4.37
N ALA A 293 -4.64 -13.38 -4.41
CA ALA A 293 -5.80 -13.99 -3.79
C ALA A 293 -6.11 -15.39 -4.35
N GLU A 294 -6.11 -15.52 -5.67
CA GLU A 294 -6.33 -16.79 -6.38
C GLU A 294 -5.22 -17.79 -6.07
N ALA A 295 -3.95 -17.40 -6.18
CA ALA A 295 -2.82 -18.27 -5.85
C ALA A 295 -2.83 -18.72 -4.38
N THR A 296 -3.25 -17.84 -3.47
CA THR A 296 -3.41 -18.15 -2.05
C THR A 296 -4.47 -19.23 -1.84
N LYS A 297 -5.64 -19.11 -2.50
CA LYS A 297 -6.71 -20.11 -2.42
C LYS A 297 -6.31 -21.45 -3.03
N ILE A 298 -5.62 -21.44 -4.17
CA ILE A 298 -5.17 -22.66 -4.85
C ILE A 298 -4.17 -23.44 -4.00
N ASN A 299 -3.26 -22.75 -3.32
CA ASN A 299 -2.19 -23.37 -2.53
C ASN A 299 -2.55 -23.57 -1.05
N ASP A 300 -3.74 -23.14 -0.62
CA ASP A 300 -4.18 -23.15 0.79
C ASP A 300 -3.15 -22.51 1.76
N ASP A 301 -2.55 -21.39 1.34
CA ASP A 301 -1.51 -20.69 2.11
C ASP A 301 -1.82 -19.20 2.30
N TYR A 302 -2.82 -18.91 3.14
CA TYR A 302 -3.27 -17.57 3.52
C TYR A 302 -2.17 -16.62 4.03
N ARG A 303 -1.05 -17.18 4.50
CA ARG A 303 0.11 -16.42 5.00
C ARG A 303 0.76 -15.58 3.91
N ILE A 304 0.75 -16.05 2.67
CA ILE A 304 1.28 -15.29 1.53
C ILE A 304 0.43 -14.05 1.29
N TYR A 305 -0.90 -14.17 1.33
CA TYR A 305 -1.78 -13.01 1.23
C TYR A 305 -1.58 -12.02 2.39
N GLU A 306 -1.37 -12.55 3.60
CA GLU A 306 -1.15 -11.77 4.81
C GLU A 306 0.13 -10.94 4.79
N ILE A 307 1.24 -11.49 4.27
CA ILE A 307 2.49 -10.74 4.08
C ILE A 307 2.22 -9.45 3.29
N LYS A 308 1.32 -9.50 2.29
CA LYS A 308 0.94 -8.30 1.55
C LYS A 308 0.17 -7.29 2.40
N GLY A 309 -0.72 -7.75 3.27
CA GLY A 309 -1.42 -6.88 4.22
C GLY A 309 -0.44 -6.18 5.18
N ILE A 310 0.57 -6.90 5.65
CA ILE A 310 1.62 -6.36 6.54
C ILE A 310 2.50 -5.33 5.82
N ASP A 311 2.91 -5.59 4.57
CA ASP A 311 3.57 -4.60 3.69
C ASP A 311 2.73 -3.34 3.53
N LEU A 312 1.47 -3.50 3.13
CA LEU A 312 0.57 -2.37 2.89
C LEU A 312 0.34 -1.53 4.14
N SER A 313 0.21 -2.18 5.29
CA SER A 313 0.12 -1.51 6.58
C SER A 313 1.46 -0.84 6.97
N ASP A 314 2.63 -1.38 6.58
CA ASP A 314 3.95 -0.76 6.87
C ASP A 314 4.13 0.55 6.11
N ASN A 315 3.42 0.75 4.99
CA ASN A 315 3.41 2.01 4.24
C ASN A 315 2.85 3.20 5.02
N ALA A 316 2.27 2.96 6.20
CA ALA A 316 1.97 4.01 7.17
C ALA A 316 3.24 4.64 7.79
N HIS A 317 4.39 3.97 7.79
CA HIS A 317 5.66 4.55 8.24
C HIS A 317 6.11 5.66 7.28
N GLY A 318 6.38 6.84 7.85
CA GLY A 318 6.69 8.02 7.04
C GLY A 318 5.46 8.60 6.32
N LYS A 319 4.23 8.19 6.66
CA LYS A 319 2.99 8.74 6.09
C LYS A 319 2.94 10.26 6.22
N GLY A 320 3.51 10.84 7.28
CA GLY A 320 3.63 12.29 7.45
C GLY A 320 4.29 13.01 6.28
N ALA A 321 5.29 12.38 5.64
CA ALA A 321 6.03 12.93 4.50
C ALA A 321 5.36 12.70 3.13
N LEU A 322 4.30 11.89 3.08
CA LEU A 322 3.59 11.60 1.83
C LEU A 322 2.62 12.72 1.44
N SER A 323 2.45 12.93 0.14
CA SER A 323 1.39 13.78 -0.40
C SER A 323 0.00 13.23 -0.04
N THR A 324 -1.00 14.11 -0.05
CA THR A 324 -2.40 13.74 0.21
C THR A 324 -2.90 12.65 -0.74
N GLU A 325 -2.59 12.77 -2.04
CA GLU A 325 -2.92 11.79 -3.06
C GLU A 325 -2.31 10.42 -2.77
N ALA A 326 -1.05 10.39 -2.31
CA ALA A 326 -0.39 9.15 -1.94
C ALA A 326 -1.03 8.51 -0.70
N LYS A 327 -1.42 9.32 0.29
CA LYS A 327 -2.15 8.85 1.49
C LYS A 327 -3.50 8.23 1.12
N ILE A 328 -4.31 8.90 0.29
CA ILE A 328 -5.60 8.41 -0.20
C ILE A 328 -5.40 7.09 -0.96
N ARG A 329 -4.42 7.04 -1.86
CA ARG A 329 -4.11 5.83 -2.62
C ARG A 329 -3.76 4.66 -1.68
N ASN A 330 -2.96 4.90 -0.64
CA ASN A 330 -2.60 3.86 0.33
C ASN A 330 -3.82 3.34 1.12
N ILE A 331 -4.68 4.24 1.58
CA ILE A 331 -5.92 3.86 2.28
C ILE A 331 -6.80 2.97 1.38
N ASN A 332 -7.00 3.36 0.12
CA ASN A 332 -7.78 2.55 -0.81
C ASN A 332 -7.14 1.19 -1.09
N LYS A 333 -5.80 1.10 -1.16
CA LYS A 333 -5.10 -0.20 -1.29
C LYS A 333 -5.35 -1.11 -0.10
N ASN A 334 -5.22 -0.58 1.12
CA ASN A 334 -5.45 -1.33 2.36
C ASN A 334 -6.87 -1.89 2.41
N LEU A 335 -7.88 -1.04 2.14
CA LEU A 335 -9.27 -1.46 2.11
C LEU A 335 -9.52 -2.53 1.05
N MET A 336 -9.03 -2.34 -0.17
CA MET A 336 -9.23 -3.30 -1.26
C MET A 336 -8.62 -4.67 -0.95
N TRP A 337 -7.42 -4.68 -0.35
CA TRP A 337 -6.81 -5.91 0.15
C TRP A 337 -7.70 -6.55 1.23
N GLY A 338 -8.20 -5.76 2.19
CA GLY A 338 -9.08 -6.27 3.26
C GLY A 338 -10.38 -6.87 2.73
N ILE A 339 -11.07 -6.19 1.81
CA ILE A 339 -12.33 -6.67 1.19
C ILE A 339 -12.10 -7.99 0.43
N LYS A 340 -11.02 -8.07 -0.36
CA LYS A 340 -10.68 -9.30 -1.10
C LYS A 340 -10.31 -10.44 -0.15
N GLY A 341 -9.56 -10.16 0.92
CA GLY A 341 -9.25 -11.11 1.99
C GLY A 341 -10.50 -11.64 2.69
N TYR A 342 -11.44 -10.75 3.04
CA TYR A 342 -12.71 -11.13 3.67
C TYR A 342 -13.53 -12.08 2.79
N GLY A 343 -13.54 -11.85 1.46
CA GLY A 343 -14.19 -12.73 0.47
C GLY A 343 -13.48 -14.07 0.25
N MET A 344 -12.41 -14.38 0.98
CA MET A 344 -11.80 -15.70 0.96
C MET A 344 -12.43 -16.68 1.94
N HIS A 345 -13.16 -16.19 2.95
CA HIS A 345 -13.83 -17.01 3.97
C HIS A 345 -12.91 -18.05 4.64
N SER A 346 -11.70 -17.63 5.02
CA SER A 346 -10.76 -18.50 5.75
C SER A 346 -11.27 -18.82 7.16
N ASP A 347 -11.01 -20.03 7.64
CA ASP A 347 -11.23 -20.44 9.03
C ASP A 347 -10.02 -20.12 9.95
N TRP A 348 -8.92 -19.62 9.38
CA TRP A 348 -7.73 -19.25 10.13
C TRP A 348 -7.90 -17.91 10.85
N GLN A 349 -8.24 -17.95 12.14
CA GLN A 349 -8.62 -16.75 12.92
C GLN A 349 -7.61 -15.58 12.85
N PRO A 350 -6.27 -15.77 12.96
CA PRO A 350 -5.32 -14.67 12.83
C PRO A 350 -5.46 -13.89 11.52
N PHE A 351 -5.71 -14.59 10.40
CA PHE A 351 -5.92 -13.94 9.11
C PHE A 351 -7.15 -13.03 9.11
N ASN A 352 -8.26 -13.50 9.68
CA ASN A 352 -9.49 -12.73 9.81
C ASN A 352 -9.29 -11.52 10.74
N ASN A 353 -8.59 -11.70 11.86
CA ASN A 353 -8.23 -10.60 12.78
C ASN A 353 -7.42 -9.51 12.08
N HIS A 354 -6.43 -9.89 11.27
CA HIS A 354 -5.59 -8.97 10.52
C HIS A 354 -6.33 -8.25 9.38
N ILE A 355 -7.31 -8.92 8.75
CA ILE A 355 -8.23 -8.28 7.80
C ILE A 355 -9.05 -7.19 8.50
N GLU A 356 -9.67 -7.52 9.64
CA GLU A 356 -10.45 -6.56 10.42
C GLU A 356 -9.59 -5.37 10.87
N GLU A 357 -8.37 -5.63 11.33
CA GLU A 357 -7.41 -4.60 11.72
C GLU A 357 -7.11 -3.62 10.58
N ILE A 358 -6.82 -4.13 9.38
CA ILE A 358 -6.44 -3.30 8.23
C ILE A 358 -7.65 -2.52 7.68
N ILE A 359 -8.85 -3.10 7.69
CA ILE A 359 -10.07 -2.39 7.31
C ILE A 359 -10.35 -1.24 8.29
N GLU A 360 -10.27 -1.50 9.60
CA GLU A 360 -10.48 -0.48 10.62
C GLU A 360 -9.40 0.63 10.55
N ASP A 361 -8.12 0.27 10.39
CA ASP A 361 -7.05 1.27 10.21
C ASP A 361 -7.26 2.13 8.97
N SER A 362 -7.82 1.56 7.89
CA SER A 362 -8.16 2.31 6.68
C SER A 362 -9.24 3.35 6.96
N LEU A 363 -10.27 2.99 7.73
CA LEU A 363 -11.36 3.89 8.12
C LEU A 363 -10.87 5.00 9.06
N LEU A 364 -10.11 4.65 10.10
CA LEU A 364 -9.49 5.62 11.02
C LEU A 364 -8.52 6.56 10.31
N SER A 365 -7.72 6.04 9.37
CA SER A 365 -6.81 6.83 8.54
C SER A 365 -7.55 7.80 7.61
N ALA A 366 -8.70 7.40 7.07
CA ALA A 366 -9.55 8.24 6.24
C ALA A 366 -10.17 9.37 7.07
N GLU A 367 -10.73 9.05 8.24
CA GLU A 367 -11.23 10.03 9.20
C GLU A 367 -10.14 11.04 9.56
N GLN A 368 -8.94 10.57 9.92
CA GLN A 368 -7.83 11.43 10.34
C GLN A 368 -7.47 12.51 9.31
N ILE A 369 -7.37 12.17 8.03
CA ILE A 369 -6.98 13.15 7.00
C ILE A 369 -8.08 14.15 6.64
N ILE A 370 -9.34 13.83 6.92
CA ILE A 370 -10.50 14.71 6.72
C ILE A 370 -10.68 15.60 7.95
N MET A 371 -10.65 15.02 9.15
CA MET A 371 -10.71 15.74 10.41
C MET A 371 -9.58 16.76 10.55
N SER A 372 -8.38 16.42 10.06
CA SER A 372 -7.26 17.36 10.01
C SER A 372 -7.53 18.59 9.16
N ASP A 373 -8.37 18.50 8.11
CA ASP A 373 -8.77 19.66 7.30
C ASP A 373 -9.91 20.44 7.98
N LEU A 374 -10.92 19.72 8.50
CA LEU A 374 -12.08 20.34 9.15
C LEU A 374 -11.70 21.16 10.40
N LEU A 375 -10.59 20.81 11.05
CA LEU A 375 -10.06 21.50 12.23
C LEU A 375 -9.08 22.64 11.89
N GLN A 376 -8.80 22.91 10.61
CA GLN A 376 -7.87 24.00 10.26
C GLN A 376 -8.44 25.37 10.66
N PRO A 377 -7.69 26.16 11.47
CA PRO A 377 -8.16 27.46 11.92
C PRO A 377 -8.07 28.55 10.83
N TYR A 378 -7.16 28.36 9.87
CA TYR A 378 -6.94 29.29 8.75
C TYR A 378 -7.56 28.73 7.48
N SER A 379 -8.07 29.61 6.61
CA SER A 379 -8.70 29.23 5.33
C SER A 379 -9.73 28.08 5.43
N PRO A 380 -10.72 28.15 6.35
CA PRO A 380 -11.65 27.04 6.56
C PRO A 380 -12.51 26.72 5.33
N MET A 381 -12.67 27.66 4.39
CA MET A 381 -13.36 27.37 3.12
C MET A 381 -12.51 26.45 2.22
N ASP A 382 -11.22 26.73 2.07
CA ASP A 382 -10.32 25.92 1.23
C ASP A 382 -10.19 24.51 1.81
N PHE A 383 -10.00 24.41 3.12
CA PHE A 383 -9.92 23.11 3.80
C PHE A 383 -11.25 22.37 3.83
N MET A 384 -12.40 23.05 3.89
CA MET A 384 -13.69 22.39 3.71
C MET A 384 -13.80 21.77 2.31
N VAL A 385 -13.46 22.51 1.25
CA VAL A 385 -13.48 21.96 -0.12
C VAL A 385 -12.51 20.79 -0.25
N SER A 386 -11.31 20.90 0.32
CA SER A 386 -10.34 19.81 0.41
C SER A 386 -10.92 18.56 1.10
N ALA A 387 -11.60 18.73 2.25
CA ALA A 387 -12.26 17.66 2.98
C ALA A 387 -13.36 16.98 2.15
N LEU A 388 -14.21 17.75 1.46
CA LEU A 388 -15.25 17.21 0.57
C LEU A 388 -14.66 16.40 -0.59
N LEU A 389 -13.59 16.89 -1.22
CA LEU A 389 -12.86 16.16 -2.26
C LEU A 389 -12.23 14.86 -1.74
N LYS A 390 -11.70 14.87 -0.51
CA LYS A 390 -11.17 13.67 0.14
C LYS A 390 -12.27 12.65 0.42
N ILE A 391 -13.44 13.08 0.92
CA ILE A 391 -14.61 12.21 1.11
C ILE A 391 -14.98 11.52 -0.21
N LYS A 392 -15.08 12.29 -1.31
CA LYS A 392 -15.38 11.74 -2.64
C LYS A 392 -14.34 10.72 -3.10
N LYS A 393 -13.04 10.99 -2.91
CA LYS A 393 -11.96 10.06 -3.29
C LYS A 393 -11.88 8.81 -2.40
N LEU A 394 -12.53 8.81 -1.24
CA LEU A 394 -12.53 7.75 -0.23
C LEU A 394 -13.93 7.14 -0.04
N GLU A 395 -14.84 7.31 -1.00
CA GLU A 395 -16.20 6.79 -0.91
C GLU A 395 -16.24 5.28 -0.60
N SER A 396 -15.41 4.49 -1.27
CA SER A 396 -15.35 3.04 -1.01
C SER A 396 -14.96 2.69 0.43
N VAL A 397 -14.23 3.57 1.12
CA VAL A 397 -13.84 3.39 2.53
C VAL A 397 -15.03 3.64 3.45
N PHE A 398 -15.75 4.74 3.22
CA PHE A 398 -16.86 5.16 4.09
C PHE A 398 -18.16 4.43 3.85
N TYR A 399 -18.36 3.83 2.67
CA TYR A 399 -19.62 3.18 2.30
C TYR A 399 -19.43 1.70 1.96
N ILE A 400 -20.49 0.91 2.14
CA ILE A 400 -20.61 -0.51 1.73
C ILE A 400 -21.54 -0.61 0.53
#